data_AF-A0A3N5EP55-F1
#
_entry.id   AF-A0A3N5EP55-F1
#
_cell.length_a   1.000
_cell.length_b   1.000
_cell.length_c   1.000
_cell.angle_alpha   90.00
_cell.angle_beta   90.00
_cell.angle_gamma   90.00
#
_symmetry.space_group_name_H-M   'P 1'
#
loop_
_entity.id
_entity.type
_entity.pdbx_description
1 polymer ?
#
loop_
_entity_poly.entity_id
_entity_poly.type
_entity_poly.pdbx_seq_one_letter_code
_entity_poly.pdbx_strand_id
1 'polypeptide(L)'
;QYAEGGASFTFQRGPYGNSYAIGGEVPIDISSETTPEATILKMRTVRRAALAPAEPSGADRQIAAQASAKELQARQEIAEELQKDLSGILSADISSKSEQSMQPQPDSKASPQTRPVDSNARKMMIAAYQYMGQQSAY
;
A
#
# COMPACT_ATOMS: atom_id res chain seq x y z
N GLN A 1 -9.29 12.36 -7.39
CA GLN A 1 -9.48 13.66 -6.68
C GLN A 1 -9.96 13.32 -5.28
N TYR A 2 -9.42 13.93 -4.23
CA TYR A 2 -9.64 13.53 -2.83
C TYR A 2 -10.25 14.65 -1.96
N ALA A 3 -11.36 15.24 -2.40
CA ALA A 3 -12.11 16.19 -1.57
C ALA A 3 -13.59 16.22 -1.99
N GLU A 4 -14.37 15.26 -1.50
CA GLU A 4 -15.83 15.35 -1.47
C GLU A 4 -16.27 15.73 -0.05
N GLY A 5 -16.33 17.03 0.21
CA GLY A 5 -16.85 17.54 1.47
C GLY A 5 -16.88 19.05 1.45
N GLY A 6 -18.08 19.62 1.43
CA GLY A 6 -18.28 21.06 1.37
C GLY A 6 -17.51 21.75 2.50
N ALA A 7 -16.69 22.74 2.13
CA ALA A 7 -15.96 23.54 3.11
C ALA A 7 -16.95 24.14 4.12
N SER A 8 -16.65 24.00 5.41
CA SER A 8 -17.41 24.64 6.48
C SER A 8 -16.81 26.00 6.76
N PHE A 9 -17.65 27.02 6.91
CA PHE A 9 -17.20 28.41 7.14
C PHE A 9 -17.79 28.95 8.45
N THR A 10 -16.95 29.59 9.25
CA THR A 10 -17.37 30.33 10.44
C THR A 10 -17.50 31.81 10.10
N PHE A 11 -18.65 32.40 10.43
CA PHE A 11 -18.99 33.78 10.11
C PHE A 11 -19.02 34.66 11.36
N GLN A 12 -18.56 35.89 11.25
CA GLN A 12 -18.69 36.93 12.26
C GLN A 12 -19.50 38.10 11.72
N ARG A 13 -20.42 38.62 12.55
CA ARG A 13 -21.23 39.80 12.22
C ARG A 13 -20.40 41.07 12.41
N GLY A 14 -20.21 41.82 11.33
CA GLY A 14 -19.50 43.08 11.35
C GLY A 14 -20.35 44.24 11.88
N PRO A 15 -19.71 45.41 12.14
CA PRO A 15 -20.36 46.59 12.71
C PRO A 15 -21.50 47.16 11.84
N TYR A 16 -21.47 46.90 10.52
CA TYR A 16 -22.51 47.31 9.58
C TYR A 16 -23.64 46.27 9.41
N GLY A 17 -23.64 45.21 10.23
CA GLY A 17 -24.68 44.17 10.23
C GLY A 17 -24.47 43.04 9.21
N ASN A 18 -23.49 43.13 8.33
CA ASN A 18 -23.13 42.07 7.37
C ASN A 18 -22.30 40.97 8.03
N SER A 19 -22.53 39.72 7.64
CA SER A 19 -21.71 38.57 8.08
C SER A 19 -20.50 38.38 7.17
N TYR A 20 -19.31 38.24 7.76
CA TYR A 20 -18.05 38.00 7.07
C TYR A 20 -17.51 36.63 7.49
N ALA A 21 -17.02 35.83 6.54
CA ALA A 21 -16.34 34.58 6.85
C ALA A 21 -14.97 34.88 7.47
N ILE A 22 -14.76 34.47 8.71
CA ILE A 22 -13.52 34.68 9.46
C ILE A 22 -12.69 33.40 9.63
N GLY A 23 -13.25 32.25 9.26
CA GLY A 23 -12.57 30.98 9.27
C GLY A 23 -13.26 29.98 8.37
N GLY A 24 -12.53 28.96 7.92
CA GLY A 24 -13.10 27.84 7.21
C GLY A 24 -12.25 26.58 7.34
N GLU A 25 -12.89 25.43 7.42
CA GLU A 25 -12.28 24.12 7.48
C GLU A 25 -12.74 23.26 6.30
N VAL A 26 -11.83 22.44 5.78
CA VAL A 26 -12.14 21.47 4.71
C VAL A 26 -12.04 20.10 5.34
N PRO A 27 -13.12 19.29 5.34
CA PRO A 27 -13.07 17.94 5.85
C PRO A 27 -12.09 17.11 5.01
N ILE A 28 -11.20 16.39 5.68
CA ILE A 28 -10.24 15.51 5.03
C ILE A 28 -10.81 14.10 5.00
N ASP A 29 -10.84 13.50 3.82
CA ASP A 29 -11.25 12.12 3.67
C ASP A 29 -10.15 11.16 4.15
N ILE A 30 -10.46 10.42 5.21
CA ILE A 30 -9.58 9.44 5.84
C ILE A 30 -9.98 8.02 5.41
N SER A 31 -10.91 7.83 4.46
CA SER A 31 -11.31 6.50 3.98
C SER A 31 -10.15 5.73 3.33
N SER A 32 -10.21 4.41 3.44
CA SER A 32 -9.28 3.50 2.76
C SER A 32 -9.54 3.53 1.25
N GLU A 33 -8.48 3.33 0.48
CA GLU A 33 -8.54 3.23 -0.98
C GLU A 33 -8.80 1.79 -1.44
N THR A 34 -8.93 1.60 -2.76
CA THR A 34 -9.13 0.28 -3.37
C THR A 34 -8.00 -0.70 -3.08
N THR A 35 -6.76 -0.23 -2.90
CA THR A 35 -5.63 -1.10 -2.55
C THR A 35 -4.96 -0.64 -1.24
N PRO A 36 -4.37 -1.57 -0.46
CA PRO A 36 -3.62 -1.22 0.74
C PRO A 36 -2.44 -0.27 0.47
N GLU A 37 -1.74 -0.40 -0.67
CA GLU A 37 -0.64 0.49 -1.05
C GLU A 37 -1.13 1.91 -1.32
N ALA A 38 -2.24 2.04 -2.06
CA ALA A 38 -2.86 3.34 -2.32
C ALA A 38 -3.33 3.98 -1.01
N THR A 39 -3.85 3.19 -0.08
CA THR A 39 -4.24 3.64 1.26
C THR A 39 -3.04 4.19 2.03
N ILE A 40 -1.91 3.49 2.04
CA ILE A 40 -0.67 3.97 2.70
C ILE A 40 -0.24 5.32 2.12
N LEU A 41 -0.23 5.46 0.80
CA LEU A 41 0.18 6.71 0.14
C LEU A 41 -0.78 7.87 0.47
N LYS A 42 -2.10 7.62 0.43
CA LYS A 42 -3.12 8.60 0.82
C LYS A 42 -2.97 9.01 2.28
N MET A 43 -2.87 8.04 3.20
CA MET A 43 -2.75 8.31 4.64
C MET A 43 -1.47 9.07 5.00
N ARG A 44 -0.34 8.78 4.33
CA ARG A 44 0.90 9.57 4.48
C ARG A 44 0.71 11.02 4.06
N THR A 45 0.03 11.24 2.95
CA THR A 45 -0.26 12.59 2.43
C THR A 45 -1.16 13.35 3.40
N VAL A 46 -2.24 12.72 3.86
CA VAL A 46 -3.18 13.28 4.86
C VAL A 46 -2.45 13.63 6.15
N ARG A 47 -1.66 12.71 6.71
CA ARG A 47 -0.88 12.97 7.93
C ARG A 47 0.04 14.16 7.78
N ARG A 48 0.77 14.24 6.65
CA ARG A 48 1.71 15.34 6.40
C ARG A 48 0.97 16.67 6.22
N ALA A 49 -0.15 16.69 5.52
CA ALA A 49 -0.95 17.89 5.33
C ALA A 49 -1.52 18.41 6.65
N ALA A 50 -2.06 17.52 7.50
CA ALA A 50 -2.59 17.89 8.81
C ALA A 50 -1.49 18.44 9.74
N LEU A 51 -0.27 17.88 9.70
CA LEU A 51 0.86 18.35 10.51
C LEU A 51 1.69 19.46 9.84
N ALA A 52 1.29 19.97 8.67
CA ALA A 52 2.06 20.96 7.92
C ALA A 52 2.10 22.37 8.56
N PRO A 53 1.03 22.88 9.20
CA PRO A 53 1.08 24.18 9.85
C PRO A 53 2.10 24.23 10.99
N ALA A 54 2.69 25.41 11.23
CA ALA A 54 3.66 25.61 12.30
C ALA A 54 3.10 25.27 13.70
N GLU A 55 1.80 25.53 13.91
CA GLU A 55 1.04 25.17 15.10
C GLU A 55 -0.21 24.37 14.69
N PRO A 56 -0.13 23.03 14.62
CA PRO A 56 -1.28 22.22 14.24
C PRO A 56 -2.36 22.28 15.32
N SER A 57 -3.62 22.43 14.92
CA SER A 57 -4.76 22.46 15.84
C SER A 57 -5.01 21.08 16.49
N GLY A 58 -5.92 21.03 17.46
CA GLY A 58 -6.34 19.75 18.05
C GLY A 58 -6.96 18.79 17.01
N ALA A 59 -7.77 19.32 16.10
CA ALA A 59 -8.41 18.56 15.03
C ALA A 59 -7.37 18.00 14.05
N ASP A 60 -6.39 18.82 13.65
CA ASP A 60 -5.30 18.39 12.76
C ASP A 60 -4.51 17.21 13.33
N ARG A 61 -4.17 17.29 14.62
CA ARG A 61 -3.46 16.20 15.31
C ARG A 61 -4.30 14.93 15.39
N GLN A 62 -5.61 15.05 15.59
CA GLN A 62 -6.52 13.91 15.57
C GLN A 62 -6.56 13.25 14.19
N ILE A 63 -6.67 14.04 13.12
CA ILE A 63 -6.64 13.53 11.74
C ILE A 63 -5.32 12.81 11.45
N ALA A 64 -4.19 13.40 11.86
CA ALA A 64 -2.87 12.80 11.71
C ALA A 64 -2.73 11.46 12.45
N ALA A 65 -3.31 11.35 13.65
CA ALA A 65 -3.33 10.12 14.43
C ALA A 65 -4.18 9.03 13.75
N GLN A 66 -5.39 9.39 13.27
CA GLN A 66 -6.26 8.47 12.54
C GLN A 66 -5.61 7.96 11.25
N ALA A 67 -4.99 8.85 10.48
CA ALA A 67 -4.26 8.49 9.27
C ALA A 67 -3.09 7.54 9.59
N SER A 68 -2.37 7.76 10.69
CA SER A 68 -1.29 6.86 11.12
C SER A 68 -1.80 5.47 11.49
N ALA A 69 -2.95 5.39 12.18
CA ALA A 69 -3.57 4.11 12.52
C ALA A 69 -3.97 3.34 11.25
N LYS A 70 -4.59 4.01 10.27
CA LYS A 70 -4.97 3.38 8.99
C LYS A 70 -3.77 2.98 8.14
N GLU A 71 -2.70 3.78 8.13
CA GLU A 71 -1.46 3.40 7.46
C GLU A 71 -0.92 2.08 8.05
N LEU A 72 -0.97 1.91 9.37
CA LEU A 72 -0.54 0.68 10.02
C LEU A 72 -1.43 -0.52 9.65
N GLN A 73 -2.75 -0.33 9.62
CA GLN A 73 -3.69 -1.37 9.20
C GLN A 73 -3.43 -1.81 7.76
N ALA A 74 -3.30 -0.86 6.83
CA ALA A 74 -3.00 -1.17 5.43
C ALA A 74 -1.64 -1.89 5.25
N ARG A 75 -0.63 -1.58 6.09
CA ARG A 75 0.63 -2.34 6.08
C ARG A 75 0.47 -3.79 6.55
N GLN A 76 -0.42 -4.03 7.50
CA GLN A 76 -0.75 -5.38 7.96
C GLN A 76 -1.48 -6.15 6.85
N GLU A 77 -2.43 -5.51 6.17
CA GLU A 77 -3.14 -6.08 5.02
C GLU A 77 -2.18 -6.53 3.91
N ILE A 78 -1.17 -5.72 3.54
CA ILE A 78 -0.15 -6.12 2.55
C ILE A 78 0.62 -7.36 3.00
N ALA A 79 0.97 -7.45 4.28
CA ALA A 79 1.71 -8.59 4.81
C ALA A 79 0.86 -9.88 4.76
N GLU A 80 -0.43 -9.78 5.07
CA GLU A 80 -1.38 -10.89 4.98
C GLU A 80 -1.63 -11.33 3.54
N GLU A 81 -1.79 -10.38 2.61
CA GLU A 81 -1.95 -10.66 1.18
C GLU A 81 -0.72 -11.38 0.63
N LEU A 82 0.49 -10.90 0.95
CA LEU A 82 1.74 -11.55 0.52
C LEU A 82 1.85 -12.99 1.07
N GLN A 83 1.47 -13.21 2.33
CA GLN A 83 1.48 -14.55 2.92
C GLN A 83 0.49 -15.49 2.21
N LYS A 84 -0.71 -14.97 1.88
CA LYS A 84 -1.74 -15.73 1.16
C LYS A 84 -1.28 -16.08 -0.25
N ASP A 85 -0.70 -15.14 -0.98
CA ASP A 85 -0.17 -15.35 -2.32
C ASP A 85 0.97 -16.39 -2.33
N LEU A 86 1.91 -16.28 -1.37
CA LEU A 86 2.96 -17.26 -1.18
C LEU A 86 2.37 -18.65 -0.93
N SER A 87 1.41 -18.78 -0.01
CA SER A 87 0.78 -20.07 0.30
C SER A 87 0.07 -20.69 -0.92
N GLY A 88 -0.63 -19.88 -1.72
CA GLY A 88 -1.31 -20.32 -2.94
C GLY A 88 -0.32 -20.82 -4.01
N ILE A 89 0.80 -20.12 -4.18
CA ILE A 89 1.88 -20.55 -5.09
C ILE A 89 2.47 -21.89 -4.63
N LEU A 90 2.78 -22.06 -3.35
CA LEU A 90 3.33 -23.32 -2.83
C LEU A 90 2.35 -24.49 -3.04
N SER A 91 1.05 -24.29 -2.82
CA SER A 91 0.04 -25.34 -3.05
C SER A 91 -0.14 -25.72 -4.53
N ALA A 92 -0.05 -24.75 -5.44
CA ALA A 92 -0.14 -24.98 -6.87
C ALA A 92 1.08 -25.74 -7.43
N ASP A 93 2.28 -25.43 -6.93
CA ASP A 93 3.54 -26.07 -7.36
C ASP A 93 3.61 -27.55 -6.92
N ILE A 94 3.17 -27.86 -5.70
CA ILE A 94 3.10 -29.25 -5.20
C ILE A 94 2.12 -30.11 -6.03
N SER A 95 1.01 -29.53 -6.48
CA SER A 95 -0.03 -30.24 -7.24
C SER A 95 0.40 -30.52 -8.69
N SER A 96 1.19 -29.64 -9.29
CA SER A 96 1.70 -29.81 -10.66
C SER A 96 2.93 -30.72 -10.73
N LYS A 97 3.67 -30.87 -9.63
CA LYS A 97 4.82 -31.80 -9.55
C LYS A 97 4.42 -33.28 -9.41
N SER A 98 3.21 -33.59 -8.94
CA SER A 98 2.71 -34.97 -8.80
C SER A 98 2.25 -35.61 -10.11
N GLU A 99 2.03 -34.84 -11.18
CA GLU A 99 1.59 -35.39 -12.48
C GLU A 99 2.74 -35.74 -13.44
N GLN A 100 3.97 -35.27 -13.16
CA GLN A 100 5.13 -35.44 -14.06
C GLN A 100 6.06 -36.62 -13.68
N SER A 101 5.63 -37.53 -12.79
CA SER A 101 6.40 -38.72 -12.39
C SER A 101 5.91 -40.05 -12.98
N MET A 102 5.02 -40.04 -13.99
CA MET A 102 4.62 -41.24 -14.74
C MET A 102 5.01 -41.16 -16.22
N GLN A 103 6.31 -41.12 -16.52
CA GLN A 103 6.82 -41.55 -17.82
C GLN A 103 8.20 -42.20 -17.63
N PRO A 104 8.35 -43.52 -17.87
CA PRO A 104 9.66 -44.14 -17.96
C PRO A 104 10.28 -43.75 -19.31
N GLN A 105 11.40 -43.03 -19.30
CA GLN A 105 12.22 -42.89 -20.51
C GLN A 105 13.51 -43.72 -20.40
N PRO A 106 13.88 -44.44 -21.48
CA PRO A 106 15.02 -45.36 -21.50
C PRO A 106 16.36 -44.63 -21.70
N ASP A 107 17.44 -45.33 -21.36
CA ASP A 107 18.85 -44.92 -21.35
C ASP A 107 19.33 -44.06 -22.53
N SER A 108 20.24 -43.09 -22.27
CA SER A 108 21.62 -43.01 -22.86
C SER A 108 22.37 -41.68 -22.65
N LYS A 109 23.53 -41.78 -21.98
CA LYS A 109 24.83 -41.02 -22.05
C LYS A 109 24.87 -39.55 -22.55
N ALA A 110 25.27 -38.61 -21.66
CA ALA A 110 26.36 -37.59 -21.81
C ALA A 110 26.27 -36.45 -20.76
N SER A 111 27.40 -36.03 -20.17
CA SER A 111 27.58 -34.81 -19.35
C SER A 111 27.77 -33.55 -20.23
N PRO A 112 27.68 -32.28 -19.74
CA PRO A 112 27.78 -31.79 -18.36
C PRO A 112 26.62 -30.92 -17.86
N GLN A 113 26.61 -30.73 -16.54
CA GLN A 113 25.60 -30.08 -15.73
C GLN A 113 25.37 -28.60 -16.09
N THR A 114 24.22 -28.30 -16.69
CA THR A 114 23.51 -27.04 -16.42
C THR A 114 22.23 -27.42 -15.69
N ARG A 115 22.21 -27.25 -14.36
CA ARG A 115 20.97 -27.41 -13.59
C ARG A 115 19.94 -26.43 -14.17
N PRO A 116 18.74 -26.88 -14.58
CA PRO A 116 17.67 -25.95 -14.90
C PRO A 116 17.36 -25.19 -13.61
N VAL A 117 17.73 -23.91 -13.54
CA VAL A 117 17.24 -23.03 -12.50
C VAL A 117 15.74 -22.92 -12.74
N ASP A 118 14.95 -23.55 -11.86
CA ASP A 118 13.51 -23.58 -11.91
C ASP A 118 12.96 -22.19 -12.26
N SER A 119 12.06 -22.14 -13.26
CA SER A 119 11.43 -20.91 -13.75
C SER A 119 10.80 -20.10 -12.60
N ASN A 120 10.30 -20.79 -11.56
CA ASN A 120 9.76 -20.18 -10.35
C ASN A 120 10.81 -19.47 -9.49
N ALA A 121 12.03 -20.02 -9.37
CA ALA A 121 13.13 -19.36 -8.67
C ALA A 121 13.54 -18.06 -9.39
N ARG A 122 13.51 -18.04 -10.74
CA ARG A 122 13.73 -16.81 -11.51
C ARG A 122 12.63 -15.77 -11.30
N LYS A 123 11.36 -16.18 -11.23
CA LYS A 123 10.24 -15.25 -10.96
C LYS A 123 10.29 -14.69 -9.54
N MET A 124 10.58 -15.52 -8.53
CA MET A 124 10.79 -15.06 -7.15
C MET A 124 11.99 -14.11 -7.06
N MET A 125 13.08 -14.39 -7.78
CA MET A 125 14.26 -13.53 -7.79
C MET A 125 13.95 -12.18 -8.45
N ILE A 126 13.20 -12.14 -9.57
CA ILE A 126 12.80 -10.89 -10.23
C ILE A 126 11.87 -10.06 -9.33
N ALA A 127 10.89 -10.68 -8.67
CA ALA A 127 10.02 -9.99 -7.71
C ALA A 127 10.82 -9.42 -6.53
N ALA A 128 11.81 -10.16 -6.01
CA ALA A 128 12.70 -9.69 -4.96
C ALA A 128 13.62 -8.54 -5.42
N TYR A 129 14.14 -8.58 -6.65
CA TYR A 129 14.95 -7.49 -7.21
C TYR A 129 14.12 -6.22 -7.45
N GLN A 130 12.85 -6.36 -7.83
CA GLN A 130 11.96 -5.23 -8.09
C GLN A 130 11.52 -4.54 -6.78
N TYR A 131 11.59 -5.24 -5.65
CA TYR A 131 11.38 -4.68 -4.30
C TYR A 131 12.62 -3.99 -3.72
N MET A 132 13.84 -4.39 -4.12
CA MET A 132 15.09 -3.79 -3.63
C MET A 132 15.55 -2.53 -4.39
N GLY A 133 14.98 -2.25 -5.56
CA GLY A 133 15.37 -1.08 -6.39
C GLY A 133 14.89 0.29 -5.90
N GLN A 134 14.03 0.39 -4.89
CA GLN A 134 13.48 1.68 -4.43
C GLN A 134 14.21 2.31 -3.22
N GLN A 135 15.32 1.74 -2.75
CA GLN A 135 16.11 2.33 -1.64
C GLN A 135 17.41 3.02 -2.08
N SER A 136 17.57 3.35 -3.36
CA SER A 136 18.71 4.17 -3.81
C SER A 136 18.27 5.21 -4.82
N ALA A 137 17.61 6.24 -4.31
CA ALA A 137 17.79 7.59 -4.81
C ALA A 137 17.64 8.55 -3.61
N TYR A 138 18.74 9.22 -3.33
CA TYR A 138 18.85 10.38 -2.43
C TYR A 138 17.89 11.50 -2.83
#